data_AF-A0A355AGQ1-F1
#
_entry.id   AF-A0A355AGQ1-F1
#
_cell.length_a   1.000
_cell.length_b   1.000
_cell.length_c   1.000
_cell.angle_alpha   90.00
_cell.angle_beta   90.00
_cell.angle_gamma   90.00
#
_symmetry.space_group_name_H-M   'P 1'
#
loop_
_entity.id
_entity.type
_entity.pdbx_description
1 polymer ?
#
loop_
_entity_poly.entity_id
_entity_poly.type
_entity_poly.pdbx_seq_one_letter_code
_entity_poly.pdbx_strand_id
1 'polypeptide(L)'
;MNFTIALQLIIPSFALSFLLTIGAKFLAPHLGFIDSPSCDRKKHSCPMPVLGGAAMMMAFCVGVLCSYQISPFIKQSLSANGTFVITVLGVAGLFCVLGTIDDRYGMRPLVKLFGQLLCAIPFAVYQTQVSEIQFIDLIFSAQWLGPIFGLCWIILCVNAFNLIDGVDGLAGTLATVTIIAVSVLAFGQINMPVALLSIIAVGAILGFLVHN
;
A
#
# COMPACT_ATOMS: atom_id res chain seq x y z
N MET A 1 -8.12 2.83 21.62
CA MET A 1 -8.73 3.62 20.53
C MET A 1 -10.18 3.23 20.44
N ASN A 2 -11.08 4.20 20.40
CA ASN A 2 -12.51 3.92 20.38
C ASN A 2 -12.89 3.32 19.02
N PHE A 3 -13.74 2.29 19.01
CA PHE A 3 -14.29 1.69 17.80
C PHE A 3 -14.85 2.72 16.82
N THR A 4 -15.45 3.79 17.34
CA THR A 4 -15.95 4.95 16.59
C THR A 4 -14.87 5.62 15.73
N ILE A 5 -13.64 5.78 16.25
CA ILE A 5 -12.54 6.42 15.51
C ILE A 5 -12.13 5.55 14.32
N ALA A 6 -12.08 4.23 14.51
CA ALA A 6 -11.79 3.32 13.40
C ALA A 6 -12.84 3.43 12.29
N LEU A 7 -14.13 3.47 12.64
CA LEU A 7 -15.20 3.68 11.65
C LEU A 7 -15.09 5.03 10.93
N GLN A 8 -14.75 6.11 11.66
CA GLN A 8 -14.53 7.44 11.08
C GLN A 8 -13.35 7.49 10.10
N LEU A 9 -12.41 6.54 10.16
CA LEU A 9 -11.31 6.41 9.21
C LEU A 9 -11.68 5.48 8.03
N ILE A 10 -12.33 4.35 8.33
CA ILE A 10 -12.67 3.33 7.34
C ILE A 10 -13.72 3.84 6.36
N ILE A 11 -14.83 4.38 6.85
CA ILE A 11 -15.99 4.78 6.03
C ILE A 11 -15.60 5.81 4.94
N PRO A 12 -14.94 6.94 5.24
CA PRO A 12 -14.59 7.90 4.20
C PRO A 12 -13.56 7.34 3.23
N SER A 13 -12.57 6.57 3.71
CA SER A 13 -11.55 5.97 2.85
C SER A 13 -12.14 4.92 1.90
N PHE A 14 -13.10 4.14 2.40
CA PHE A 14 -13.91 3.20 1.61
C PHE A 14 -14.73 3.92 0.55
N ALA A 15 -15.53 4.91 0.96
CA ALA A 15 -16.39 5.65 0.04
C ALA A 15 -15.59 6.34 -1.06
N LEU A 16 -14.45 6.94 -0.70
CA LEU A 16 -13.56 7.59 -1.64
C LEU A 16 -12.93 6.59 -2.62
N SER A 17 -12.42 5.46 -2.13
CA SER A 17 -11.83 4.42 -2.99
C SER A 17 -12.86 3.80 -3.93
N PHE A 18 -14.07 3.54 -3.43
CA PHE A 18 -15.20 3.08 -4.23
C PHE A 18 -15.50 4.03 -5.39
N LEU A 19 -15.69 5.32 -5.10
CA LEU A 19 -16.00 6.34 -6.11
C LEU A 19 -14.85 6.56 -7.10
N LEU A 20 -13.61 6.63 -6.61
CA LEU A 20 -12.43 6.79 -7.47
C LEU A 20 -12.21 5.57 -8.36
N THR A 21 -12.48 4.37 -7.86
CA THR A 21 -12.37 3.13 -8.66
C THR A 21 -13.41 3.11 -9.78
N ILE A 22 -14.64 3.56 -9.51
CA ILE A 22 -15.66 3.77 -10.57
C ILE A 22 -15.14 4.77 -11.61
N GLY A 23 -14.64 5.94 -11.17
CA GLY A 23 -14.08 6.95 -12.08
C GLY A 23 -12.92 6.40 -12.92
N ALA A 24 -12.02 5.63 -12.31
CA ALA A 24 -10.91 5.00 -13.00
C ALA A 24 -11.36 3.98 -14.05
N LYS A 25 -12.42 3.21 -13.79
CA LYS A 25 -13.02 2.31 -14.78
C LYS A 25 -13.48 3.04 -16.04
N PHE A 26 -14.09 4.21 -15.89
CA PHE A 26 -14.53 5.02 -17.03
C PHE A 26 -13.39 5.77 -17.72
N LEU A 27 -12.38 6.22 -16.98
CA LEU A 27 -11.29 7.04 -17.52
C LEU A 27 -10.19 6.19 -18.19
N ALA A 28 -9.93 4.99 -17.70
CA ALA A 28 -8.86 4.12 -18.19
C ALA A 28 -8.95 3.82 -19.70
N PRO A 29 -10.13 3.55 -20.30
CA PRO A 29 -10.25 3.38 -21.74
C PRO A 29 -9.88 4.61 -22.55
N HIS A 30 -10.27 5.80 -22.09
CA HIS A 30 -9.96 7.07 -22.77
C HIS A 30 -8.47 7.42 -22.73
N LEU A 31 -7.75 6.97 -21.70
CA LEU A 31 -6.30 7.18 -21.57
C LEU A 31 -5.47 6.06 -22.20
N GLY A 32 -6.10 5.03 -22.76
CA GLY A 32 -5.43 3.85 -23.33
C GLY A 32 -4.81 2.92 -22.28
N PHE A 33 -5.25 3.00 -21.02
CA PHE A 33 -4.85 2.09 -19.94
C PHE A 33 -5.79 0.88 -19.88
N ILE A 34 -5.76 0.10 -20.96
CA ILE A 34 -6.55 -1.12 -21.11
C ILE A 34 -5.61 -2.31 -21.25
N ASP A 35 -5.75 -3.30 -20.38
CA ASP A 35 -5.13 -4.60 -20.57
C ASP A 35 -6.00 -5.42 -21.54
N SER A 36 -5.56 -5.51 -22.80
CA SER A 36 -6.22 -6.32 -23.82
C SER A 36 -5.69 -7.75 -23.76
N PRO A 37 -6.56 -8.79 -23.67
CA PRO A 37 -6.10 -10.17 -23.57
C PRO A 37 -5.35 -10.57 -24.85
N SER A 38 -4.02 -10.63 -24.76
CA SER A 38 -3.16 -11.26 -25.75
C SER A 38 -2.96 -12.72 -25.35
N CYS A 39 -3.04 -13.60 -26.35
CA CYS A 39 -3.29 -15.03 -26.26
C CYS A 39 -2.44 -15.83 -25.25
N ASP A 40 -3.04 -16.95 -24.82
CA ASP A 40 -2.49 -18.13 -24.13
C ASP A 40 -2.20 -18.09 -22.61
N ARG A 41 -2.35 -16.95 -21.90
CA ARG A 41 -2.12 -16.94 -20.43
C ARG A 41 -3.14 -16.24 -19.53
N LYS A 42 -4.15 -15.55 -20.07
CA LYS A 42 -5.15 -14.79 -19.28
C LYS A 42 -6.57 -15.35 -19.48
N LYS A 43 -7.29 -15.60 -18.37
CA LYS A 43 -8.65 -16.18 -18.34
C LYS A 43 -9.78 -15.16 -18.57
N HIS A 44 -9.46 -13.87 -18.69
CA HIS A 44 -10.46 -12.81 -18.87
C HIS A 44 -10.69 -12.54 -20.36
N SER A 45 -11.94 -12.63 -20.79
CA SER A 45 -12.36 -12.45 -22.19
C SER A 45 -12.52 -10.99 -22.61
N CYS A 46 -12.47 -10.05 -21.65
CA CYS A 46 -12.73 -8.63 -21.87
C CYS A 46 -11.53 -7.75 -21.49
N PRO A 47 -11.33 -6.62 -22.18
CA PRO A 47 -10.30 -5.65 -21.82
C PRO A 47 -10.56 -5.06 -20.43
N MET A 48 -9.57 -5.13 -19.52
CA MET A 48 -9.71 -4.68 -18.13
C MET A 48 -8.99 -3.36 -17.87
N PRO A 49 -9.62 -2.40 -17.15
CA PRO A 49 -8.98 -1.13 -16.81
C PRO A 49 -7.94 -1.31 -15.70
N VAL A 50 -6.69 -0.91 -15.95
CA VAL A 50 -5.55 -1.11 -15.02
C VAL A 50 -5.30 0.06 -14.04
N LEU A 51 -6.18 1.05 -13.97
CA LEU A 51 -6.02 2.23 -13.09
C LEU A 51 -6.63 2.07 -11.68
N GLY A 52 -7.19 0.90 -11.36
CA GLY A 52 -7.84 0.67 -10.05
C GLY A 52 -6.89 0.80 -8.86
N GLY A 53 -5.64 0.30 -8.98
CA GLY A 53 -4.62 0.47 -7.95
C GLY A 53 -4.23 1.94 -7.70
N ALA A 54 -4.18 2.76 -8.75
CA ALA A 54 -3.92 4.19 -8.65
C ALA A 54 -5.08 4.95 -7.97
N ALA A 55 -6.32 4.56 -8.25
CA ALA A 55 -7.50 5.08 -7.56
C ALA A 55 -7.48 4.74 -6.06
N MET A 56 -7.14 3.49 -5.72
CA MET A 56 -6.98 3.06 -4.33
C MET A 56 -5.87 3.84 -3.61
N MET A 57 -4.72 4.04 -4.25
CA MET A 57 -3.60 4.81 -3.70
C MET A 57 -4.00 6.28 -3.46
N MET A 58 -4.72 6.89 -4.42
CA MET A 58 -5.24 8.25 -4.26
C MET A 58 -6.22 8.33 -3.08
N ALA A 59 -7.11 7.35 -2.93
CA ALA A 59 -8.02 7.29 -1.81
C ALA A 59 -7.30 7.16 -0.46
N PHE A 60 -6.24 6.35 -0.42
CA PHE A 60 -5.39 6.21 0.77
C PHE A 60 -4.74 7.56 1.14
N CYS A 61 -4.10 8.25 0.20
CA CYS A 61 -3.48 9.56 0.44
C CYS A 61 -4.48 10.60 0.98
N VAL A 62 -5.64 10.72 0.32
CA VAL A 62 -6.68 11.68 0.74
C VAL A 62 -7.28 11.26 2.08
N GLY A 63 -7.47 9.96 2.33
CA GLY A 63 -7.91 9.44 3.63
C GLY A 63 -6.97 9.84 4.77
N VAL A 64 -5.65 9.76 4.54
CA VAL A 64 -4.64 10.27 5.49
C VAL A 64 -4.78 11.77 5.69
N LEU A 65 -4.93 12.57 4.63
CA LEU A 65 -5.11 14.03 4.75
C LEU A 65 -6.39 14.39 5.52
N CYS A 66 -7.50 13.74 5.24
CA CYS A 66 -8.77 13.96 5.93
C CYS A 66 -8.71 13.53 7.40
N SER A 67 -7.90 12.53 7.74
CA SER A 67 -7.77 12.03 9.12
C SER A 67 -7.27 13.09 10.10
N TYR A 68 -6.50 14.08 9.64
CA TYR A 68 -6.04 15.22 10.44
C TYR A 68 -7.18 16.08 11.00
N GLN A 69 -8.38 16.00 10.41
CA GLN A 69 -9.55 16.78 10.84
C GLN A 69 -10.50 15.99 11.76
N ILE A 70 -10.29 14.69 11.95
CA ILE A 70 -11.20 13.83 12.72
C ILE A 70 -11.05 14.05 14.22
N SER A 71 -9.82 14.14 14.70
CA SER A 71 -9.54 14.27 16.14
C SER A 71 -8.18 14.93 16.38
N PRO A 72 -8.05 15.79 17.42
CA PRO A 72 -6.77 16.37 17.80
C PRO A 72 -5.72 15.31 18.16
N PHE A 73 -6.17 14.16 18.70
CA PHE A 73 -5.28 13.04 19.00
C PHE A 73 -4.67 12.42 17.74
N ILE A 74 -5.47 12.20 16.69
CA ILE A 74 -4.98 11.69 15.40
C ILE A 74 -3.99 12.68 14.79
N LYS A 75 -4.38 13.96 14.75
CA LYS A 75 -3.55 15.04 14.23
C LYS A 75 -2.20 15.07 14.92
N GLN A 76 -2.18 15.04 16.25
CA GLN A 76 -0.95 15.05 17.05
C GLN A 76 -0.09 13.82 16.76
N SER A 77 -0.69 12.63 16.71
CA SER A 77 0.03 11.37 16.47
C SER A 77 0.69 11.34 15.09
N LEU A 78 -0.04 11.74 14.04
CA LEU A 78 0.49 11.79 12.68
C LEU A 78 1.49 12.93 12.48
N SER A 79 1.24 14.11 13.06
CA SER A 79 2.17 15.24 12.91
C SER A 79 3.48 15.02 13.66
N ALA A 80 3.45 14.38 14.83
CA ALA A 80 4.65 14.00 15.58
C ALA A 80 5.51 12.98 14.80
N ASN A 81 4.88 12.20 13.90
CA ASN A 81 5.53 11.20 13.06
C ASN A 81 5.52 11.58 11.58
N GLY A 82 5.55 12.88 11.27
CA GLY A 82 5.38 13.39 9.90
C GLY A 82 6.39 12.80 8.90
N THR A 83 7.66 12.67 9.29
CA THR A 83 8.70 12.05 8.44
C THR A 83 8.37 10.61 8.08
N PHE A 84 7.87 9.83 9.04
CA PHE A 84 7.43 8.45 8.80
C PHE A 84 6.25 8.41 7.82
N VAL A 85 5.22 9.23 8.08
CA VAL A 85 4.00 9.29 7.24
C VAL A 85 4.36 9.68 5.80
N ILE A 86 5.18 10.72 5.61
CA ILE A 86 5.64 11.16 4.30
C ILE A 86 6.46 10.07 3.60
N THR A 87 7.33 9.38 4.32
CA THR A 87 8.14 8.29 3.77
C THR A 87 7.25 7.13 3.28
N VAL A 88 6.28 6.71 4.10
CA VAL A 88 5.33 5.63 3.72
C VAL A 88 4.51 6.03 2.50
N LEU A 89 3.91 7.23 2.50
CA LEU A 89 3.10 7.71 1.37
C LEU A 89 3.94 7.88 0.09
N GLY A 90 5.16 8.42 0.23
CA GLY A 90 6.07 8.61 -0.89
C GLY A 90 6.50 7.27 -1.51
N VAL A 91 6.92 6.32 -0.69
CA VAL A 91 7.34 4.98 -1.16
C VAL A 91 6.18 4.22 -1.77
N ALA A 92 5.02 4.20 -1.12
CA ALA A 92 3.81 3.59 -1.70
C ALA A 92 3.42 4.26 -3.04
N GLY A 93 3.59 5.57 -3.17
CA GLY A 93 3.36 6.31 -4.41
C GLY A 93 4.33 5.93 -5.51
N LEU A 94 5.62 5.78 -5.19
CA LEU A 94 6.64 5.30 -6.13
C LEU A 94 6.32 3.88 -6.64
N PHE A 95 5.94 2.97 -5.73
CA PHE A 95 5.52 1.62 -6.12
C PHE A 95 4.24 1.62 -6.96
N CYS A 96 3.27 2.49 -6.65
CA CYS A 96 2.07 2.65 -7.46
C CYS A 96 2.42 3.09 -8.89
N VAL A 97 3.29 4.09 -9.04
CA VAL A 97 3.76 4.58 -10.35
C VAL A 97 4.50 3.47 -11.10
N LEU A 98 5.45 2.78 -10.44
CA LEU A 98 6.19 1.68 -11.05
C LEU A 98 5.24 0.56 -11.52
N GLY A 99 4.26 0.18 -10.69
CA GLY A 99 3.24 -0.81 -11.01
C GLY A 99 2.39 -0.39 -12.20
N THR A 100 1.90 0.86 -12.23
CA THR A 100 1.11 1.38 -13.36
C THR A 100 1.90 1.41 -14.67
N ILE A 101 3.22 1.69 -14.61
CA ILE A 101 4.08 1.62 -15.80
C ILE A 101 4.27 0.17 -16.24
N ASP A 102 4.45 -0.76 -15.29
CA ASP A 102 4.58 -2.20 -15.57
C ASP A 102 3.32 -2.78 -16.21
N ASP A 103 2.14 -2.44 -15.69
CA ASP A 103 0.85 -2.87 -16.24
C ASP A 103 0.64 -2.38 -17.68
N ARG A 104 1.14 -1.18 -18.01
CA ARG A 104 1.00 -0.60 -19.34
C ARG A 104 2.00 -1.15 -20.35
N TYR A 105 3.27 -1.31 -19.96
CA TYR A 105 4.35 -1.58 -20.89
C TYR A 105 4.91 -3.01 -20.82
N GLY A 106 4.57 -3.76 -19.77
CA GLY A 106 5.10 -5.10 -19.51
C GLY A 106 6.62 -5.08 -19.33
N MET A 107 7.12 -4.76 -18.13
CA MET A 107 8.56 -4.66 -17.91
C MET A 107 9.25 -6.03 -17.89
N ARG A 108 10.51 -6.05 -18.32
CA ARG A 108 11.38 -7.21 -18.10
C ARG A 108 11.60 -7.41 -16.60
N PRO A 109 11.63 -8.66 -16.08
CA PRO A 109 11.75 -8.93 -14.65
C PRO A 109 12.93 -8.21 -13.95
N LEU A 110 14.10 -8.16 -14.59
CA LEU A 110 15.27 -7.47 -14.03
C LEU A 110 15.12 -5.95 -13.96
N VAL A 111 14.43 -5.35 -14.94
CA VAL A 111 14.14 -3.90 -14.95
C VAL A 111 13.12 -3.57 -13.87
N LYS A 112 12.09 -4.41 -13.71
CA LYS A 112 11.09 -4.29 -12.64
C LYS A 112 11.77 -4.38 -11.27
N LEU A 113 12.65 -5.37 -11.06
CA LEU A 113 13.38 -5.53 -9.81
C LEU A 113 14.26 -4.32 -9.48
N PHE A 114 14.97 -3.78 -10.47
CA PHE A 114 15.77 -2.57 -10.28
C PHE A 114 14.90 -1.35 -9.93
N GLY A 115 13.74 -1.21 -10.58
CA GLY A 115 12.76 -0.18 -10.22
C GLY A 115 12.25 -0.32 -8.78
N GLN A 116 11.94 -1.55 -8.35
CA GLN A 116 11.48 -1.83 -6.98
C GLN A 116 12.57 -1.48 -5.96
N LEU A 117 13.83 -1.80 -6.25
CA LEU A 117 14.98 -1.40 -5.43
C LEU A 117 15.04 0.12 -5.26
N LEU A 118 14.95 0.87 -6.36
CA LEU A 118 14.96 2.34 -6.32
C LEU A 118 13.78 2.91 -5.52
N CYS A 119 12.58 2.34 -5.67
CA CYS A 119 11.39 2.77 -4.92
C CYS A 119 11.54 2.55 -3.41
N ALA A 120 12.28 1.53 -2.99
CA ALA A 120 12.44 1.17 -1.58
C ALA A 120 13.57 1.94 -0.86
N ILE A 121 14.48 2.61 -1.58
CA ILE A 121 15.61 3.37 -1.01
C ILE A 121 15.16 4.40 0.04
N PRO A 122 14.15 5.25 -0.19
CA PRO A 122 13.75 6.25 0.81
C PRO A 122 13.35 5.62 2.15
N PHE A 123 12.70 4.45 2.13
CA PHE A 123 12.37 3.71 3.34
C PHE A 123 13.62 3.13 4.03
N ALA A 124 14.57 2.62 3.24
CA ALA A 124 15.83 2.08 3.76
C ALA A 124 16.66 3.17 4.46
N VAL A 125 16.72 4.37 3.88
CA VAL A 125 17.39 5.54 4.47
C VAL A 125 16.68 5.97 5.75
N TYR A 126 15.35 5.94 5.79
CA TYR A 126 14.60 6.20 7.02
C TYR A 126 14.89 5.15 8.12
N GLN A 127 15.01 3.88 7.73
CA GLN A 127 15.28 2.76 8.64
C GLN A 127 16.69 2.74 9.26
N THR A 128 17.64 3.56 8.82
CA THR A 128 18.96 3.65 9.49
C THR A 128 18.85 4.12 10.95
N GLN A 129 17.68 4.61 11.36
CA GLN A 129 17.35 4.93 12.75
C GLN A 129 17.04 3.68 13.61
N VAL A 130 16.84 2.51 12.99
CA VAL A 130 16.59 1.23 13.67
C VAL A 130 17.92 0.48 13.75
N SER A 131 18.54 0.48 14.93
CA SER A 131 19.89 -0.05 15.15
C SER A 131 19.95 -1.49 15.64
N GLU A 132 18.80 -2.08 16.01
CA GLU A 132 18.74 -3.39 16.66
C GLU A 132 17.74 -4.29 15.95
N ILE A 133 18.20 -5.49 15.60
CA ILE A 133 17.35 -6.60 15.16
C ILE A 133 17.34 -7.64 16.26
N GLN A 134 16.16 -7.91 16.81
CA GLN A 134 15.97 -8.95 17.80
C GLN A 134 15.49 -10.22 17.11
N PHE A 135 16.22 -11.32 17.28
CA PHE A 135 15.83 -12.63 16.83
C PHE A 135 15.84 -13.60 18.01
N ILE A 136 14.66 -13.90 18.54
CA ILE A 136 14.46 -14.70 19.75
C ILE A 136 15.20 -14.02 20.92
N ASP A 137 16.33 -14.57 21.37
CA ASP A 137 17.15 -14.05 22.46
C ASP A 137 18.45 -13.37 21.96
N LEU A 138 18.67 -13.33 20.65
CA LEU A 138 19.84 -12.70 20.04
C LEU A 138 19.52 -11.28 19.59
N ILE A 139 20.28 -10.32 20.12
CA ILE A 139 20.22 -8.92 19.69
C ILE A 139 21.40 -8.67 18.76
N PHE A 140 21.11 -8.46 17.48
CA PHE A 140 22.08 -8.04 16.49
C PHE A 140 22.04 -6.51 16.40
N SER A 141 23.07 -5.85 16.93
CA SER A 141 23.22 -4.40 16.87
C SER A 141 24.18 -4.00 15.75
N ALA A 142 23.64 -3.77 14.55
CA ALA A 142 24.40 -3.20 13.45
C ALA A 142 23.53 -2.25 12.63
N GLN A 143 23.95 -0.99 12.57
CA GLN A 143 23.18 0.08 11.91
C GLN A 143 22.92 -0.17 10.42
N TRP A 144 23.75 -0.97 9.75
CA TRP A 144 23.60 -1.33 8.34
C TRP A 144 22.63 -2.50 8.11
N LEU A 145 22.33 -3.31 9.14
CA LEU A 145 21.44 -4.46 8.98
C LEU A 145 19.98 -4.04 8.78
N GLY A 146 19.51 -3.01 9.50
CA GLY A 146 18.14 -2.51 9.39
C GLY A 146 17.76 -2.15 7.94
N PRO A 147 18.46 -1.21 7.30
CA PRO A 147 18.19 -0.80 5.91
C PRO A 147 18.22 -1.95 4.91
N ILE A 148 19.21 -2.86 5.01
CA ILE A 148 19.30 -4.02 4.11
C ILE A 148 18.12 -4.95 4.31
N PHE A 149 17.76 -5.23 5.57
CA PHE A 149 16.61 -6.06 5.89
C PHE A 149 15.31 -5.44 5.36
N GLY A 150 15.10 -4.14 5.56
CA GLY A 150 13.94 -3.42 5.05
C GLY A 150 13.83 -3.45 3.52
N LEU A 151 14.93 -3.26 2.81
CA LEU A 151 14.97 -3.37 1.35
C LEU A 151 14.55 -4.78 0.89
N CYS A 152 15.21 -5.80 1.44
CA CYS A 152 14.91 -7.19 1.12
C CYS A 152 13.46 -7.54 1.45
N TRP A 153 12.94 -7.07 2.58
CA TRP A 153 11.58 -7.32 3.02
C TRP A 153 10.54 -6.69 2.09
N ILE A 154 10.71 -5.42 1.73
CA ILE A 154 9.79 -4.74 0.80
C ILE A 154 9.77 -5.45 -0.56
N ILE A 155 10.95 -5.77 -1.10
CA ILE A 155 11.06 -6.43 -2.41
C ILE A 155 10.42 -7.82 -2.37
N LEU A 156 10.66 -8.58 -1.29
CA LEU A 156 10.04 -9.88 -1.07
C LEU A 156 8.52 -9.76 -1.05
N CYS A 157 7.97 -8.85 -0.23
CA CYS A 157 6.53 -8.66 -0.13
C CYS A 157 5.90 -8.24 -1.47
N VAL A 158 6.49 -7.25 -2.17
CA VAL A 158 5.95 -6.77 -3.46
C VAL A 158 5.93 -7.89 -4.50
N ASN A 159 7.00 -8.69 -4.59
CA ASN A 159 7.03 -9.81 -5.53
C ASN A 159 6.11 -10.96 -5.09
N ALA A 160 5.98 -11.24 -3.80
CA ALA A 160 5.06 -12.25 -3.28
C ALA A 160 3.59 -11.92 -3.62
N PHE A 161 3.16 -10.68 -3.39
CA PHE A 161 1.82 -10.24 -3.77
C PHE A 161 1.60 -10.31 -5.28
N ASN A 162 2.56 -9.85 -6.09
CA ASN A 162 2.48 -9.92 -7.55
C ASN A 162 2.45 -11.37 -8.10
N LEU A 163 3.00 -12.35 -7.38
CA LEU A 163 2.97 -13.77 -7.78
C LEU A 163 1.65 -14.47 -7.40
N ILE A 164 1.03 -14.05 -6.29
CA ILE A 164 -0.24 -14.60 -5.80
C ILE A 164 -1.44 -13.96 -6.54
N ASP A 165 -1.27 -12.73 -7.06
CA ASP A 165 -2.29 -12.01 -7.80
C ASP A 165 -2.53 -12.63 -9.19
N GLY A 166 -3.35 -13.67 -9.22
CA GLY A 166 -3.77 -14.39 -10.44
C GLY A 166 -5.24 -14.77 -10.47
N VAL A 167 -6.01 -14.32 -9.46
CA VAL A 167 -7.45 -14.55 -9.31
C VAL A 167 -8.08 -13.27 -8.78
N ASP A 168 -9.20 -12.86 -9.39
CA ASP A 168 -9.96 -11.67 -9.00
C ASP A 168 -10.27 -11.68 -7.49
N GLY A 169 -9.98 -10.57 -6.82
CA GLY A 169 -10.22 -10.36 -5.40
C GLY A 169 -9.24 -11.04 -4.43
N LEU A 170 -8.38 -11.96 -4.89
CA LEU A 170 -7.49 -12.73 -4.00
C LEU A 170 -6.45 -11.83 -3.32
N ALA A 171 -5.67 -11.09 -4.09
CA ALA A 171 -4.60 -10.24 -3.56
C ALA A 171 -5.15 -9.15 -2.63
N GLY A 172 -6.25 -8.50 -3.02
CA GLY A 172 -6.91 -7.46 -2.20
C GLY A 172 -7.48 -8.01 -0.90
N THR A 173 -8.10 -9.20 -0.90
CA THR A 173 -8.60 -9.82 0.33
C THR A 173 -7.47 -10.19 1.27
N LEU A 174 -6.40 -10.78 0.74
CA LEU A 174 -5.22 -11.17 1.53
C LEU A 174 -4.49 -9.95 2.10
N ALA A 175 -4.38 -8.87 1.31
CA ALA A 175 -3.89 -7.57 1.78
C ALA A 175 -4.76 -7.00 2.92
N THR A 176 -6.09 -7.10 2.79
CA THR A 176 -7.02 -6.63 3.83
C THR A 176 -6.79 -7.36 5.15
N VAL A 177 -6.77 -8.70 5.13
CA VAL A 177 -6.58 -9.52 6.34
C VAL A 177 -5.22 -9.23 6.99
N THR A 178 -4.16 -9.16 6.19
CA THR A 178 -2.80 -8.87 6.69
C THR A 178 -2.69 -7.47 7.31
N ILE A 179 -3.27 -6.45 6.68
CA ILE A 179 -3.22 -5.07 7.20
C ILE A 179 -4.10 -4.91 8.45
N ILE A 180 -5.23 -5.62 8.57
CA ILE A 180 -5.99 -5.68 9.82
C ILE A 180 -5.12 -6.24 10.95
N ALA A 181 -4.40 -7.33 10.71
CA ALA A 181 -3.49 -7.89 11.71
C ALA A 181 -2.38 -6.90 12.11
N VAL A 182 -1.78 -6.21 11.13
CA VAL A 182 -0.79 -5.14 11.39
C VAL A 182 -1.40 -4.03 12.24
N SER A 183 -2.63 -3.59 11.95
CA SER A 183 -3.31 -2.57 12.74
C SER A 183 -3.53 -3.00 14.21
N VAL A 184 -3.91 -4.26 14.44
CA VAL A 184 -4.15 -4.79 15.79
C VAL A 184 -2.84 -4.86 16.58
N LEU A 185 -1.77 -5.37 15.96
CA LEU A 185 -0.45 -5.45 16.58
C LEU A 185 0.13 -4.05 16.88
N ALA A 186 0.03 -3.13 15.93
CA ALA A 186 0.50 -1.76 16.10
C ALA A 186 -0.25 -1.04 17.24
N PHE A 187 -1.56 -1.28 17.37
CA PHE A 187 -2.33 -0.77 18.49
C PHE A 187 -1.85 -1.35 19.83
N GLY A 188 -1.57 -2.66 19.89
CA GLY A 188 -1.02 -3.30 21.09
C GLY A 188 0.37 -2.78 21.51
N GLN A 189 1.17 -2.33 20.55
CA GLN A 189 2.50 -1.72 20.79
C GLN A 189 2.45 -0.20 21.00
N ILE A 190 1.25 0.42 21.05
CA ILE A 190 1.08 1.88 21.16
C ILE A 190 1.70 2.63 19.95
N ASN A 191 1.95 1.92 18.84
CA ASN A 191 2.41 2.50 17.59
C ASN A 191 1.22 3.04 16.77
N MET A 192 0.70 4.17 17.25
CA MET A 192 -0.48 4.82 16.69
C MET A 192 -0.35 5.24 15.21
N PRO A 193 0.77 5.79 14.69
CA PRO A 193 0.83 6.16 13.28
C PRO A 193 0.69 4.94 12.37
N VAL A 194 1.32 3.80 12.70
CA VAL A 194 1.16 2.56 11.94
C VAL A 194 -0.28 2.08 11.99
N ALA A 195 -0.89 2.02 13.18
CA ALA A 195 -2.28 1.58 13.33
C ALA A 195 -3.26 2.44 12.52
N LEU A 196 -3.10 3.78 12.56
CA LEU A 196 -3.95 4.72 11.82
C LEU A 196 -3.81 4.55 10.30
N LEU A 197 -2.57 4.48 9.80
CA LEU A 197 -2.32 4.25 8.37
C LEU A 197 -2.90 2.92 7.90
N SER A 198 -2.73 1.85 8.70
CA SER A 198 -3.30 0.54 8.38
C SER A 198 -4.82 0.55 8.30
N ILE A 199 -5.51 1.24 9.21
CA ILE A 199 -6.99 1.34 9.19
C ILE A 199 -7.50 2.09 7.96
N ILE A 200 -6.84 3.20 7.61
CA ILE A 200 -7.17 3.97 6.40
C ILE A 200 -6.94 3.10 5.16
N ALA A 201 -5.84 2.36 5.10
CA ALA A 201 -5.54 1.43 4.02
C ALA A 201 -6.59 0.30 3.89
N VAL A 202 -7.06 -0.26 5.01
CA VAL A 202 -8.16 -1.25 5.01
C VAL A 202 -9.41 -0.66 4.37
N GLY A 203 -9.81 0.56 4.75
CA GLY A 203 -10.94 1.23 4.12
C GLY A 203 -10.75 1.39 2.62
N ALA A 204 -9.58 1.86 2.19
CA ALA A 204 -9.28 2.04 0.76
C ALA A 204 -9.30 0.72 -0.03
N ILE A 205 -8.71 -0.36 0.50
CA ILE A 205 -8.69 -1.68 -0.16
C ILE A 205 -10.09 -2.27 -0.25
N LEU A 206 -10.88 -2.17 0.82
CA LEU A 206 -12.28 -2.65 0.81
C LEU A 206 -13.13 -1.91 -0.24
N GLY A 207 -12.95 -0.60 -0.39
CA GLY A 207 -13.67 0.18 -1.41
C GLY A 207 -13.29 -0.21 -2.84
N PHE A 208 -12.02 -0.54 -3.07
CA PHE A 208 -11.52 -1.05 -4.34
C PHE A 208 -12.05 -2.46 -4.64
N LEU A 209 -12.07 -3.35 -3.64
CA LEU A 209 -12.50 -4.75 -3.77
C LEU A 209 -13.95 -4.92 -4.24
N VAL A 210 -14.83 -3.94 -4.02
CA VAL A 210 -16.22 -4.00 -4.56
C VAL A 210 -16.24 -4.06 -6.09
N HIS A 211 -15.15 -3.66 -6.72
CA HIS A 211 -15.03 -3.44 -8.14
C HIS A 211 -13.87 -4.19 -8.79
N ASN A 212 -13.07 -4.91 -8.00
CA ASN A 212 -12.03 -5.81 -8.47
C ASN A 212 -12.67 -7.12 -8.96
#